data_AF-A0A6V7K3T3-F1
#
_entry.id   AF-A0A6V7K3T3-F1
#
_cell.length_a   1.000
_cell.length_b   1.000
_cell.length_c   1.000
_cell.angle_alpha   90.00
_cell.angle_beta   90.00
_cell.angle_gamma   90.00
#
_symmetry.space_group_name_H-M   'P 1'
#
loop_
_entity.id
_entity.type
_entity.pdbx_description
1 polymer ?
#
loop_
_entity_poly.entity_id
_entity_poly.type
_entity_poly.pdbx_seq_one_letter_code
_entity_poly.pdbx_strand_id
1 'polypeptide(L)' 'ELCSAKVFTTELVEGVPVDACVNMDMEEREHICKLIMQLCLKELFVFRYMQTDPNWANFFYNPQTRQ' A
#
# COMPACT_ATOMS: atom_id res chain seq x y z
N GLU A 1 -8.45 15.15 17.17
CA GLU A 1 -8.91 16.52 16.85
C GLU A 1 -8.98 16.83 15.35
N LEU A 2 -8.32 16.06 14.46
CA LEU A 2 -8.32 16.33 13.00
C LEU A 2 -9.33 15.49 12.19
N CYS A 3 -9.92 14.44 12.77
CA CYS A 3 -10.93 13.62 12.09
C CYS A 3 -12.36 14.09 12.43
N SER A 4 -13.27 13.97 11.48
CA SER A 4 -14.71 14.18 11.62
C SER A 4 -15.49 13.14 10.82
N ALA A 5 -16.82 13.19 10.83
CA ALA A 5 -17.66 12.26 10.07
C ALA A 5 -17.42 12.31 8.54
N LYS A 6 -16.79 13.37 8.02
CA LYS A 6 -16.51 13.56 6.58
C LYS A 6 -15.03 13.79 6.27
N VAL A 7 -14.16 13.79 7.28
CA VAL A 7 -12.74 14.08 7.12
C VAL A 7 -11.95 13.05 7.91
N PHE A 8 -11.06 12.34 7.23
CA PHE A 8 -10.12 11.42 7.85
C PHE A 8 -8.70 11.93 7.60
N THR A 9 -7.90 12.05 8.66
CA THR A 9 -6.55 12.60 8.60
C THR A 9 -5.57 11.62 9.22
N THR A 10 -4.46 11.38 8.52
CA THR A 10 -3.35 10.54 8.96
C THR A 10 -2.08 11.37 9.05
N GLU A 11 -1.02 10.77 9.58
CA GLU A 11 0.33 11.26 9.31
C GLU A 11 0.65 11.18 7.81
N LEU A 12 1.56 12.05 7.36
CA LEU A 12 2.02 12.06 5.99
C LEU A 12 2.92 10.85 5.77
N VAL A 13 2.57 10.04 4.76
CA VAL A 13 3.42 8.94 4.28
C VAL A 13 4.12 9.41 3.00
N GLU A 14 5.44 9.26 2.97
CA GLU A 14 6.26 9.58 1.81
C GLU A 14 6.42 8.36 0.92
N GLY A 15 6.33 8.56 -0.40
CA GLY A 15 6.57 7.51 -1.38
C GLY A 15 5.95 7.83 -2.74
N VAL A 16 6.09 6.88 -3.65
CA VAL A 16 5.48 6.88 -4.98
C VAL A 16 4.22 6.03 -4.93
N PRO A 17 3.08 6.50 -5.45
CA PRO A 17 1.89 5.68 -5.60
C PRO A 17 2.18 4.35 -6.33
N VAL A 18 1.65 3.25 -5.83
CA VAL A 18 1.93 1.91 -6.37
C VAL A 18 1.47 1.77 -7.83
N ASP A 19 0.39 2.43 -8.23
CA ASP A 19 -0.07 2.46 -9.62
C ASP A 19 0.91 3.18 -10.57
N ALA A 20 1.72 4.11 -10.06
CA ALA A 20 2.78 4.78 -10.80
C ALA A 20 4.10 3.96 -10.83
N CYS A 21 4.24 2.93 -9.98
CA CYS A 21 5.44 2.09 -9.90
C CYS A 21 5.59 1.11 -11.07
N VAL A 22 4.63 1.06 -12.00
CA VAL A 22 4.66 0.18 -13.19
C VAL A 22 5.87 0.40 -14.10
N ASN A 23 6.45 1.61 -14.06
CA ASN A 23 7.62 2.00 -14.85
C ASN A 23 8.97 1.80 -14.12
N MET A 24 8.95 1.33 -12.87
CA MET A 24 10.17 0.97 -12.14
C MET A 24 10.79 -0.30 -12.74
N ASP A 25 12.03 -0.59 -12.32
CA ASP A 25 12.70 -1.80 -12.77
C ASP A 25 11.96 -3.08 -12.33
N MET A 26 12.37 -4.21 -12.89
CA MET A 26 11.73 -5.49 -12.59
C MET A 26 11.89 -5.89 -11.12
N GLU A 27 13.04 -5.59 -10.51
CA GLU A 27 13.35 -6.00 -9.14
C GLU A 27 12.43 -5.29 -8.14
N GLU A 28 12.28 -3.98 -8.30
CA GLU A 28 11.42 -3.14 -7.47
C GLU A 28 9.95 -3.54 -7.64
N ARG A 29 9.49 -3.77 -8.88
CA ARG A 29 8.12 -4.24 -9.12
C ARG A 29 7.85 -5.62 -8.51
N GLU A 30 8.80 -6.54 -8.61
CA GLU A 30 8.67 -7.86 -8.01
C GLU A 30 8.61 -7.78 -6.48
N HIS A 31 9.41 -6.91 -5.88
CA HIS A 31 9.40 -6.63 -4.44
C HIS A 31 8.04 -6.12 -3.98
N ILE A 32 7.50 -5.08 -4.64
CA ILE A 32 6.17 -4.51 -4.33
C ILE A 32 5.08 -5.58 -4.46
N CYS A 33 5.08 -6.36 -5.55
CA CYS A 33 4.11 -7.44 -5.75
C CYS A 33 4.18 -8.51 -4.65
N LYS A 34 5.38 -8.87 -4.18
CA LYS A 34 5.56 -9.81 -3.06
C LYS A 34 4.97 -9.26 -1.77
N LEU A 35 5.18 -7.98 -1.46
CA LEU A 35 4.61 -7.33 -0.28
C LEU A 35 3.07 -7.33 -0.33
N ILE A 36 2.49 -6.96 -1.47
CA ILE A 36 1.03 -6.97 -1.67
C ILE A 36 0.46 -8.38 -1.52
N MET A 37 1.09 -9.38 -2.11
CA MET A 37 0.66 -10.78 -1.99
C MET A 37 0.71 -11.25 -0.54
N GLN A 38 1.79 -10.94 0.18
CA GLN A 38 1.92 -11.27 1.60
C GLN A 38 0.86 -10.59 2.45
N LEU A 39 0.52 -9.32 2.16
CA LEU A 39 -0.54 -8.60 2.85
C LEU A 39 -1.89 -9.28 2.61
N CYS A 40 -2.26 -9.57 1.36
CA CYS A 40 -3.51 -10.23 1.01
C CYS A 40 -3.67 -11.59 1.72
N LEU A 41 -2.60 -12.41 1.74
CA LEU A 41 -2.63 -13.68 2.48
C LEU A 41 -2.81 -13.49 3.99
N LYS A 42 -2.20 -12.46 4.57
CA LYS A 42 -2.41 -12.11 5.99
C LYS A 42 -3.84 -11.63 6.24
N GLU A 43 -4.41 -10.80 5.38
CA GLU A 43 -5.80 -10.34 5.47
C GLU A 43 -6.78 -11.50 5.50
N LEU A 44 -6.60 -12.48 4.60
CA LEU A 44 -7.47 -13.65 4.49
C LEU A 44 -7.30 -14.63 5.65
N PHE A 45 -6.07 -15.03 5.95
CA PHE A 45 -5.83 -16.19 6.81
C PHE A 45 -5.44 -15.83 8.26
N VAL A 46 -4.88 -14.64 8.48
CA VAL A 46 -4.43 -14.19 9.81
C VAL A 46 -5.43 -13.22 10.41
N PHE A 47 -5.68 -12.10 9.74
CA PHE A 47 -6.56 -11.06 10.24
C PHE A 47 -8.03 -11.43 10.10
N ARG A 48 -8.37 -12.26 9.10
CA ARG A 48 -9.75 -12.58 8.70
C ARG A 48 -10.58 -11.31 8.46
N TYR A 49 -9.90 -10.28 7.97
CA TYR A 49 -10.42 -8.97 7.68
C TYR A 49 -9.64 -8.43 6.50
N MET A 50 -10.36 -8.12 5.43
CA MET A 50 -9.79 -7.81 4.13
C MET A 50 -10.47 -6.58 3.58
N GLN A 51 -9.69 -5.70 2.96
CA GLN A 51 -10.23 -4.71 2.04
C GLN A 51 -10.43 -5.37 0.66
N THR A 52 -11.67 -5.62 0.26
CA THR A 52 -12.00 -6.40 -0.95
C THR A 52 -11.41 -5.79 -2.23
N ASP A 53 -11.41 -4.47 -2.34
CA ASP A 53 -10.93 -3.71 -3.50
C ASP A 53 -10.01 -2.57 -3.02
N PRO A 54 -8.70 -2.84 -2.84
CA PRO A 54 -7.73 -1.82 -2.45
C PRO A 54 -7.58 -0.74 -3.53
N ASN A 55 -7.49 0.52 -3.10
CA ASN A 55 -7.19 1.65 -3.99
C ASN A 55 -5.68 1.85 -4.09
N TRP A 56 -5.06 1.32 -5.14
CA TRP A 56 -3.60 1.32 -5.34
C TRP A 56 -2.96 2.72 -5.42
N ALA A 57 -3.71 3.75 -5.79
CA ALA A 57 -3.21 5.14 -5.80
C ALA A 57 -2.94 5.68 -4.37
N ASN A 58 -3.53 5.05 -3.35
CA ASN A 58 -3.33 5.38 -1.94
C ASN A 58 -2.35 4.43 -1.24
N PHE A 59 -1.75 3.49 -1.96
CA PHE A 59 -0.63 2.70 -1.46
C PHE A 59 0.66 3.36 -1.94
N PHE A 60 1.57 3.63 -1.03
CA PHE A 60 2.81 4.34 -1.31
C PHE A 60 3.99 3.40 -1.12
N TYR A 61 4.89 3.40 -2.10
CA TYR A 61 6.16 2.70 -2.05
C TYR A 61 7.30 3.70 -1.97
N ASN A 62 8.19 3.55 -0.99
CA ASN A 62 9.35 4.39 -0.77
C ASN A 62 10.61 3.66 -1.27
N PRO A 63 11.21 4.08 -2.40
CA PRO A 63 12.39 3.41 -2.96
C PRO A 63 13.64 3.51 -2.08
N GLN A 64 13.73 4.54 -1.20
CA GLN A 64 14.87 4.72 -0.32
C GLN A 64 14.85 3.72 0.84
N THR A 65 13.67 3.40 1.37
CA THR A 65 13.50 2.44 2.48
C THR A 65 13.04 1.06 2.04
N ARG A 66 12.66 0.90 0.77
CA ARG A 66 12.02 -0.30 0.19
C ARG A 66 10.78 -0.76 0.97
N GLN A 67 10.01 0.21 1.48
CA GLN A 67 8.74 0.01 2.21
C GLN A 67 7.56 0.42 1.36
#